data_AF-G4F5I8-F1
#
_entry.id   AF-G4F5I8-F1
#
_cell.length_a   1.000
_cell.length_b   1.000
_cell.length_c   1.000
_cell.angle_alpha   90.00
_cell.angle_beta   90.00
_cell.angle_gamma   90.00
#
_symmetry.space_group_name_H-M   'P 1'
#
loop_
_entity.id
_entity.type
_entity.pdbx_description
1 polymer ?
#
loop_
_entity_poly.entity_id
_entity_poly.type
_entity_poly.pdbx_seq_one_letter_code
_entity_poly.pdbx_strand_id
1 'polypeptide(L)'
;MLGGISIWQLLIVLGIIILVFGTKKLRNVGTDLGGAVKGFKKAMHDEEKNKEADKEDADQPHAKVSHEEPGNTYDVQAEEKQAANERNEERK
;
A
#
# COMPACT_ATOMS: atom_id res chain seq x y z
N MET A 1 23.88 33.18 -7.12
CA MET A 1 22.67 33.33 -7.96
C MET A 1 21.83 32.05 -7.93
N LEU A 2 21.38 31.60 -6.74
CA LEU A 2 20.56 30.37 -6.58
C LEU A 2 19.42 30.58 -5.55
N GLY A 3 18.97 31.82 -5.39
CA GLY A 3 17.93 32.21 -4.41
C GLY A 3 16.61 32.63 -5.04
N GLY A 4 16.27 32.09 -6.22
CA GLY A 4 15.14 32.58 -7.03
C GLY A 4 13.86 31.73 -6.94
N ILE A 5 13.93 30.51 -6.42
CA ILE A 5 12.75 29.64 -6.31
C ILE A 5 12.17 29.83 -4.91
N SER A 6 11.30 30.81 -4.77
CA SER A 6 10.57 31.01 -3.52
C SER A 6 9.44 29.97 -3.40
N ILE A 7 9.17 29.55 -2.17
CA ILE A 7 8.19 28.50 -1.83
C ILE A 7 6.79 28.84 -2.38
N TRP A 8 6.47 30.13 -2.47
CA TRP A 8 5.20 30.64 -3.01
C TRP A 8 5.00 30.33 -4.49
N GLN A 9 6.06 30.40 -5.29
CA GLN A 9 6.04 30.10 -6.72
C GLN A 9 5.81 28.59 -6.93
N LEU A 10 6.43 27.74 -6.11
CA LEU A 10 6.23 26.29 -6.18
C LEU A 10 4.78 25.89 -5.87
N LEU A 11 4.14 26.53 -4.89
CA LEU A 11 2.72 26.27 -4.58
C LEU A 11 1.79 26.66 -5.73
N ILE A 12 2.03 27.79 -6.38
CA ILE A 12 1.24 28.24 -7.53
C ILE A 12 1.39 27.27 -8.70
N VAL A 13 2.63 26.86 -9.02
CA VAL A 13 2.89 25.88 -10.08
C VAL A 13 2.28 24.52 -9.76
N LEU A 14 2.40 24.05 -8.52
CA LEU A 14 1.77 22.81 -8.06
C LEU A 14 0.25 22.85 -8.20
N GLY A 15 -0.37 23.99 -7.88
CA GLY A 15 -1.81 24.22 -8.06
C GLY A 15 -2.23 24.03 -9.52
N ILE A 16 -1.51 24.65 -10.46
CA ILE A 16 -1.80 24.52 -11.91
C ILE A 16 -1.69 23.07 -12.37
N ILE A 17 -0.63 22.36 -11.95
CA ILE A 17 -0.44 20.94 -12.27
C ILE A 17 -1.63 20.11 -11.75
N ILE A 18 -2.06 20.34 -10.52
CA ILE A 18 -3.23 19.64 -9.94
C ILE A 18 -4.50 19.96 -10.73
N LEU A 19 -4.71 21.19 -11.20
CA LEU A 19 -5.88 21.52 -12.03
C LEU A 19 -5.85 20.83 -13.39
N VAL A 20 -4.69 20.76 -14.04
CA VAL A 20 -4.54 20.13 -15.37
C VAL A 20 -4.70 18.61 -15.30
N PHE A 21 -4.01 17.98 -14.35
CA PHE A 21 -4.02 16.52 -14.20
C PHE A 21 -5.21 16.00 -13.37
N GLY A 22 -5.81 16.85 -12.54
CA GLY A 22 -6.82 16.48 -11.55
C GLY A 22 -6.23 15.75 -10.34
N THR A 23 -6.91 15.84 -9.20
CA THR A 23 -6.49 15.16 -7.95
C THR A 23 -6.58 13.62 -8.04
N LYS A 24 -7.45 13.08 -8.90
CA LYS A 24 -7.65 11.63 -9.05
C LYS A 24 -6.45 10.92 -9.68
N LYS A 25 -5.87 11.50 -10.75
CA LYS A 25 -4.64 10.96 -11.37
C LYS A 25 -3.43 11.15 -10.46
N LEU A 26 -3.31 12.32 -9.83
CA LEU A 26 -2.21 12.62 -8.93
C LEU A 26 -2.24 11.75 -7.67
N ARG A 27 -3.43 11.39 -7.15
CA ARG A 27 -3.57 10.45 -6.04
C ARG A 27 -3.14 9.05 -6.42
N ASN A 28 -3.60 8.51 -7.55
CA ASN A 28 -3.23 7.15 -7.97
C ASN A 28 -1.71 7.02 -8.13
N VAL A 29 -1.09 7.95 -8.87
CA VAL A 29 0.38 7.95 -9.08
C VAL A 29 1.12 8.31 -7.79
N GLY A 30 0.56 9.21 -6.96
CA GLY A 30 1.13 9.61 -5.69
C GLY A 30 1.09 8.52 -4.62
N THR A 31 0.11 7.61 -4.66
CA THR A 31 0.07 6.44 -3.78
C THR A 31 1.18 5.45 -4.14
N ASP A 32 1.38 5.17 -5.43
CA ASP A 32 2.41 4.24 -5.90
C ASP A 32 3.82 4.78 -5.61
N LEU A 33 4.09 6.03 -5.99
CA LEU A 33 5.38 6.68 -5.75
C LEU A 33 5.59 6.98 -4.25
N GLY A 34 4.54 7.40 -3.55
CA GLY A 34 4.58 7.70 -2.13
C GLY A 34 4.87 6.46 -1.29
N GLY A 35 4.34 5.29 -1.67
CA GLY A 35 4.67 4.02 -1.05
C GLY A 35 6.15 3.66 -1.18
N ALA A 36 6.71 3.77 -2.39
CA ALA A 36 8.12 3.50 -2.64
C ALA A 36 9.05 4.45 -1.86
N VAL A 37 8.75 5.76 -1.87
CA VAL A 37 9.52 6.76 -1.12
C VAL A 37 9.38 6.58 0.39
N LYS A 38 8.21 6.16 0.90
CA LYS A 38 8.00 5.87 2.32
C LYS A 38 8.86 4.68 2.78
N GLY A 39 8.94 3.62 1.98
CA GLY A 39 9.82 2.48 2.25
C GLY A 39 11.30 2.88 2.26
N PHE A 40 11.72 3.67 1.28
CA PHE A 40 13.09 4.19 1.19
C PHE A 40 13.47 5.08 2.38
N LYS A 41 12.59 6.03 2.76
CA LYS A 41 12.80 6.87 3.95
C LYS A 41 12.88 6.02 5.22
N LYS A 42 12.03 5.00 5.34
CA LYS A 42 12.04 4.11 6.50
C LYS A 42 13.37 3.34 6.58
N ALA A 43 13.83 2.74 5.49
CA ALA A 43 15.10 2.02 5.46
C ALA A 43 16.29 2.93 5.77
N MET A 44 16.35 4.12 5.17
CA MET A 44 17.37 5.14 5.46
C MET A 44 17.39 5.53 6.94
N HIS A 45 16.22 5.76 7.53
CA HIS A 45 16.12 6.18 8.92
C HIS A 45 16.38 5.04 9.91
N ASP A 46 16.09 3.79 9.52
CA ASP A 46 16.40 2.59 10.30
C ASP A 46 17.89 2.28 10.26
N GLU A 47 18.57 2.50 9.12
CA GLU A 47 20.04 2.44 9.03
C GLU A 47 20.74 3.56 9.81
N GLU A 48 20.18 4.79 9.81
CA GLU A 48 20.66 5.89 10.66
C GLU A 48 20.48 5.56 12.15
N LYS A 49 19.30 5.03 12.54
CA LYS A 49 19.08 4.56 13.92
C LYS A 49 19.97 3.40 14.28
N ASN A 50 20.24 2.44 13.39
CA ASN A 50 21.12 1.31 13.67
C ASN A 50 22.58 1.75 13.90
N LYS A 51 23.01 2.87 13.30
CA LYS A 51 24.31 3.50 13.59
C LYS A 51 24.37 4.20 14.95
N GLU A 52 23.23 4.61 15.51
CA GLU A 52 23.14 5.27 16.83
C GLU A 52 22.68 4.33 17.96
N ALA A 53 22.09 3.17 17.62
CA ALA A 53 21.42 2.25 18.53
C ALA A 53 22.18 0.93 18.79
N ASP A 54 23.50 0.87 18.62
CA ASP A 54 24.34 -0.18 19.24
C ASP A 54 24.43 -0.03 20.78
N LYS A 55 23.44 0.63 21.40
CA LYS A 55 23.42 0.87 22.84
C LYS A 55 22.11 0.60 23.56
N GLU A 56 20.98 0.31 22.93
CA GLU A 56 19.76 -0.02 23.69
C GLU A 56 18.71 -0.75 22.84
N ASP A 57 18.63 -2.07 23.04
CA ASP A 57 17.48 -2.92 22.71
C ASP A 57 16.15 -2.30 23.18
N ALA A 58 15.11 -2.33 22.33
CA ALA A 58 13.75 -2.79 22.66
C ALA A 58 12.69 -2.39 21.60
N ASP A 59 12.07 -3.41 21.01
CA ASP A 59 10.62 -3.60 20.89
C ASP A 59 9.75 -2.41 20.39
N GLN A 60 9.28 -2.48 19.13
CA GLN A 60 7.91 -2.01 18.79
C GLN A 60 7.27 -2.83 17.64
N PRO A 61 6.03 -3.32 17.81
CA PRO A 61 5.30 -4.13 16.83
C PRO A 61 4.65 -3.24 15.76
N HIS A 62 4.96 -3.46 14.48
CA HIS A 62 4.29 -2.73 13.41
C HIS A 62 2.90 -3.29 13.12
N ALA A 63 1.92 -2.58 13.68
CA ALA A 63 0.51 -2.47 13.34
C ALA A 63 0.00 -3.27 12.12
N LYS A 64 -0.89 -4.22 12.44
CA LYS A 64 -1.87 -4.85 11.55
C LYS A 64 -2.67 -3.77 10.81
N VAL A 65 -2.51 -3.69 9.49
CA VAL A 65 -3.44 -2.93 8.64
C VAL A 65 -4.62 -3.83 8.36
N SER A 66 -5.66 -3.77 9.21
CA SER A 66 -6.97 -4.33 8.88
C SER A 66 -7.55 -3.57 7.69
N HIS A 67 -7.78 -4.28 6.59
CA HIS A 67 -8.66 -3.83 5.52
C HIS A 67 -10.04 -4.45 5.82
N GLU A 68 -10.89 -3.69 6.50
CA GLU A 68 -12.34 -3.95 6.55
C GLU A 68 -13.02 -2.82 5.77
N GLU A 69 -13.44 -3.12 4.55
CA GLU A 69 -14.70 -2.57 4.04
C GLU A 69 -15.42 -3.61 3.15
N PRO A 70 -16.76 -3.68 3.22
CA PRO A 70 -17.59 -4.69 2.56
C PRO A 70 -17.97 -4.24 1.15
N GLY A 71 -17.96 -5.14 0.17
CA GLY A 71 -18.50 -4.78 -1.15
C GLY A 71 -18.17 -5.73 -2.29
N ASN A 72 -18.96 -6.80 -2.37
CA ASN A 72 -19.32 -7.53 -3.59
C ASN A 72 -18.19 -8.24 -4.35
N THR A 73 -17.67 -9.32 -3.76
CA THR A 73 -17.17 -10.45 -4.55
C THR A 73 -18.38 -11.35 -4.85
N TYR A 74 -18.72 -11.50 -6.13
CA TYR A 74 -19.72 -12.47 -6.57
C TYR A 74 -19.08 -13.87 -6.53
N ASP A 75 -19.51 -14.72 -5.61
CA ASP A 75 -19.09 -16.12 -5.53
C ASP A 75 -19.59 -16.88 -6.77
N VAL A 76 -18.68 -17.21 -7.69
CA VAL A 76 -18.93 -18.24 -8.71
C VAL A 76 -18.73 -19.58 -8.02
N GLN A 77 -19.83 -20.12 -7.48
CA GLN A 77 -19.89 -21.48 -6.95
C GLN A 77 -19.71 -22.47 -8.11
N ALA A 78 -18.52 -23.02 -8.25
CA ALA A 78 -18.29 -24.17 -9.12
C ALA A 78 -19.06 -25.36 -8.54
N GLU A 79 -20.20 -25.67 -9.14
CA GLU A 79 -20.98 -26.88 -8.88
C GLU A 79 -20.17 -28.08 -9.39
N GLU A 80 -19.35 -28.69 -8.54
CA GLU A 80 -18.73 -30.00 -8.80
C GLU A 80 -19.81 -31.08 -8.65
N LYS A 81 -20.62 -31.21 -9.71
CA LYS A 81 -21.55 -32.31 -9.88
C LYS A 81 -20.77 -33.60 -10.14
N GLN A 82 -20.96 -34.54 -9.21
CA GLN A 82 -21.26 -35.94 -9.49
C GLN A 82 -20.24 -36.70 -10.35
N ALA A 83 -19.11 -37.07 -9.75
CA ALA A 83 -18.29 -38.18 -10.23
C ALA A 83 -17.43 -38.78 -9.11
N ALA A 84 -17.99 -39.02 -7.93
CA ALA A 84 -17.28 -39.78 -6.91
C ALA A 84 -18.25 -40.59 -6.03
N ASN A 85 -18.26 -41.88 -6.33
CA ASN A 85 -18.34 -42.97 -5.36
C ASN A 85 -19.68 -43.69 -5.25
N GLU A 86 -20.02 -44.38 -6.35
CA GLU A 86 -20.82 -45.61 -6.47
C GLU A 86 -20.27 -46.80 -5.62
N ARG A 87 -19.75 -46.56 -4.42
CA ARG A 87 -19.06 -47.56 -3.59
C ARG A 87 -19.73 -47.80 -2.25
N ASN A 88 -21.06 -47.67 -2.19
CA ASN A 88 -21.83 -47.95 -0.97
C ASN A 88 -23.18 -48.65 -1.21
N GLU A 89 -23.28 -49.46 -2.26
CA GLU A 89 -24.45 -50.34 -2.48
C GLU A 89 -24.14 -51.85 -2.40
N GLU A 90 -22.89 -52.27 -2.24
CA GLU A 90 -22.56 -53.70 -2.05
C GLU A 90 -22.59 -54.17 -0.57
N ARG A 91 -23.09 -53.34 0.35
CA ARG A 91 -23.18 -53.68 1.78
C ARG A 91 -24.57 -53.42 2.38
N LYS A 92 -25.63 -53.81 1.69
CA LYS A 92 -26.93 -54.12 2.32
C LYS A 92 -27.57 -55.34 1.70
#